data_AF-A0A803XVW7-F1
#
_entry.id   AF-A0A803XVW7-F1
#
_cell.length_a   1.000
_cell.length_b   1.000
_cell.length_c   1.000
_cell.angle_alpha   90.00
_cell.angle_beta   90.00
_cell.angle_gamma   90.00
#
_symmetry.space_group_name_H-M   'P 1'
#
loop_
_entity.id
_entity.type
_entity.pdbx_description
1 polymer ?
#
loop_
_entity_poly.entity_id
_entity_poly.type
_entity_poly.pdbx_seq_one_letter_code
_entity_poly.pdbx_strand_id
1 'polypeptide(L)'
;MAKEAAEPVKELFTDISLYILGAETTVENAVLRFFDSLFPLVYSRLINPGITDLSEDYTECLRLTRQDINPFGHYSKNMVTELSKSLWASRMLNQALSLGTEVINTTEHAALTKECSRALVRMQYCPHCQGLTLIRPCVGYCLNVMRGCLASVSELDMQWREYISTLEYLTNEMGASHDLEIALTGIWNSINEAILHAQLNGPQLSATVDKVCGQPKQQEGNLSSGQIVPLKEAAEAHTLVLAHASLKNKRREFINYMKRSRTFFASIAERLCDGDLVMRDSSTCWNGEDVVERFV
;
A
#
# COMPACT_ATOMS: atom_id res chain seq x y z
N MET A 1 19.89 15.92 -20.64
CA MET A 1 19.48 14.60 -20.09
C MET A 1 18.42 14.70 -18.99
N ALA A 2 18.68 15.29 -17.81
CA ALA A 2 17.71 15.28 -16.70
C ALA A 2 16.32 15.88 -17.05
N LYS A 3 16.26 16.97 -17.82
CA LYS A 3 15.00 17.56 -18.30
C LYS A 3 14.25 16.67 -19.30
N GLU A 4 14.98 15.99 -20.19
CA GLU A 4 14.41 15.09 -21.20
C GLU A 4 13.92 13.77 -20.60
N ALA A 5 14.53 13.33 -19.51
CA ALA A 5 14.12 12.13 -18.77
C ALA A 5 12.92 12.38 -17.82
N ALA A 6 12.40 13.60 -17.74
CA ALA A 6 11.33 13.97 -16.81
C ALA A 6 10.02 13.19 -17.06
N GLU A 7 9.60 13.05 -18.32
CA GLU A 7 8.38 12.30 -18.65
C GLU A 7 8.51 10.80 -18.38
N PRO A 8 9.57 10.08 -18.80
CA PRO A 8 9.76 8.67 -18.42
C PRO A 8 9.74 8.43 -16.91
N VAL A 9 10.37 9.32 -16.12
CA VAL A 9 10.35 9.22 -14.65
C VAL A 9 8.93 9.41 -14.12
N LYS A 10 8.20 10.41 -14.61
CA LYS A 10 6.82 10.67 -14.20
C LYS A 10 5.89 9.50 -14.55
N GLU A 11 6.04 8.92 -15.73
CA GLU A 11 5.29 7.71 -16.15
C GLU A 11 5.57 6.54 -15.20
N LEU A 12 6.83 6.27 -14.87
CA LEU A 12 7.21 5.21 -13.92
C LEU A 12 6.51 5.39 -12.56
N PHE A 13 6.55 6.58 -11.98
CA PHE A 13 5.90 6.83 -10.68
C PHE A 13 4.37 6.80 -10.77
N THR A 14 3.80 7.16 -11.92
CA THR A 14 2.37 7.03 -12.17
C THR A 14 1.94 5.56 -12.22
N ASP A 15 2.66 4.73 -12.98
CA ASP A 15 2.40 3.29 -13.08
C ASP A 15 2.57 2.60 -11.71
N ILE A 16 3.58 2.97 -10.93
CA ILE A 16 3.78 2.49 -9.55
C ILE A 16 2.58 2.86 -8.66
N SER A 17 2.11 4.11 -8.74
CA SER A 17 0.97 4.58 -7.94
C SER A 17 -0.31 3.82 -8.31
N LEU A 18 -0.58 3.66 -9.61
CA LEU A 18 -1.73 2.91 -10.11
C LEU A 18 -1.67 1.44 -9.69
N TYR A 19 -0.48 0.82 -9.71
CA TYR A 19 -0.29 -0.54 -9.24
C TYR A 19 -0.67 -0.72 -7.76
N ILE A 20 -0.25 0.19 -6.89
CA ILE A 20 -0.60 0.17 -5.46
C ILE A 20 -2.11 0.30 -5.27
N LEU A 21 -2.76 1.14 -6.09
CA LEU A 21 -4.20 1.38 -6.07
C LEU A 21 -5.04 0.25 -6.71
N GLY A 22 -4.41 -0.79 -7.24
CA GLY A 22 -5.09 -1.99 -7.73
C GLY A 22 -5.26 -2.08 -9.24
N ALA A 23 -4.62 -1.22 -10.04
CA ALA A 23 -4.62 -1.37 -11.50
C ALA A 23 -4.01 -2.72 -11.94
N GLU A 24 -4.43 -3.25 -13.09
CA GLU A 24 -3.94 -4.51 -13.67
C GLU A 24 -2.58 -4.37 -14.37
N THR A 25 -1.80 -3.34 -14.04
CA THR A 25 -0.42 -3.18 -14.51
C THR A 25 0.52 -4.06 -13.69
N THR A 26 1.70 -4.37 -14.22
CA THR A 26 2.77 -5.06 -13.47
C THR A 26 3.93 -4.12 -13.21
N VAL A 27 4.59 -4.29 -12.07
CA VAL A 27 5.81 -3.53 -11.73
C VAL A 27 6.91 -3.77 -12.76
N GLU A 28 7.02 -5.02 -13.23
CA GLU A 28 7.96 -5.40 -14.28
C GLU A 28 7.74 -4.58 -15.56
N ASN A 29 6.50 -4.49 -16.08
CA ASN A 29 6.22 -3.75 -17.30
C ASN A 29 6.49 -2.25 -17.13
N ALA A 30 6.17 -1.67 -15.98
CA ALA A 30 6.44 -0.25 -15.68
C ALA A 30 7.95 0.06 -15.70
N VAL A 31 8.74 -0.77 -15.02
CA VAL A 31 10.20 -0.59 -14.96
C VAL A 31 10.85 -0.86 -16.31
N LEU A 32 10.42 -1.89 -17.03
CA LEU A 32 10.96 -2.20 -18.36
C LEU A 32 10.66 -1.08 -19.36
N ARG A 33 9.42 -0.57 -19.40
CA ARG A 33 9.04 0.57 -20.26
C ARG A 33 9.84 1.83 -19.94
N PHE A 34 10.09 2.07 -18.65
CA PHE A 34 10.97 3.16 -18.22
C PHE A 34 12.38 3.00 -18.81
N PHE A 35 12.99 1.82 -18.72
CA PHE A 35 14.32 1.56 -19.28
C PHE A 35 14.34 1.58 -20.82
N ASP A 36 13.26 1.16 -21.48
CA ASP A 36 13.08 1.34 -22.93
C ASP A 36 13.12 2.81 -23.31
N SER A 37 12.43 3.66 -22.56
CA SER A 37 12.39 5.11 -22.79
C SER A 37 13.69 5.82 -22.42
N LEU A 38 14.43 5.30 -21.43
CA LEU A 38 15.70 5.86 -20.96
C LEU A 38 16.85 5.56 -21.93
N PHE A 39 16.86 4.39 -22.57
CA PHE A 39 18.02 3.95 -23.36
C PHE A 39 18.40 4.87 -24.53
N PRO A 40 17.47 5.37 -25.37
CA PRO A 40 17.82 6.32 -26.43
C PRO A 40 18.49 7.61 -25.93
N LEU A 41 18.06 8.11 -24.76
CA LEU A 41 18.64 9.29 -24.13
C LEU A 41 20.06 9.02 -23.63
N VAL A 42 20.27 7.88 -22.97
CA VAL A 42 21.60 7.46 -22.49
C VAL A 42 22.53 7.21 -23.67
N TYR A 43 22.03 6.57 -24.72
CA TYR A 43 22.80 6.26 -25.92
C TYR A 43 23.28 7.54 -26.61
N SER A 44 22.38 8.46 -26.96
CA SER A 44 22.73 9.70 -27.66
C SER A 44 23.56 10.68 -26.82
N ARG A 45 23.35 10.75 -25.51
CA ARG A 45 24.03 11.78 -24.68
C ARG A 45 25.33 11.30 -24.06
N LEU A 46 25.45 10.01 -23.75
CA LEU A 46 26.54 9.50 -22.94
C LEU A 46 27.39 8.44 -23.64
N ILE A 47 26.79 7.61 -24.51
CA ILE A 47 27.51 6.55 -25.22
C ILE A 47 28.05 7.05 -26.56
N ASN A 48 27.22 7.76 -27.33
CA ASN A 48 27.56 8.29 -28.64
C ASN A 48 27.13 9.77 -28.77
N PRO A 49 27.83 10.69 -28.08
CA PRO A 49 27.48 12.12 -28.05
C PRO A 49 27.61 12.84 -29.40
N GLY A 50 28.20 12.19 -30.41
CA GLY A 50 28.30 12.73 -31.76
C GLY A 50 26.98 12.72 -32.55
N ILE A 51 25.94 12.06 -32.03
CA ILE A 51 24.61 12.01 -32.66
C ILE A 51 23.73 13.07 -32.01
N THR A 52 23.52 14.19 -32.71
CA THR A 52 22.73 15.32 -32.22
C THR A 52 21.22 15.17 -32.47
N ASP A 53 20.82 14.38 -33.48
CA ASP A 53 19.41 14.16 -33.82
C ASP A 53 19.21 12.69 -34.24
N LEU A 54 18.64 11.89 -33.34
CA LEU A 54 18.25 10.51 -33.64
C LEU A 54 16.95 10.56 -34.44
N SER A 55 16.90 9.93 -35.62
CA SER A 55 15.64 9.77 -36.33
C SER A 55 14.65 8.96 -35.47
N GLU A 56 13.35 9.15 -35.70
CA GLU A 56 12.30 8.43 -34.97
C GLU A 56 12.47 6.91 -35.14
N ASP A 57 12.74 6.44 -36.36
CA ASP A 57 13.02 5.02 -36.65
C ASP A 57 14.22 4.47 -35.87
N TYR A 58 15.28 5.27 -35.72
CA TYR A 58 16.48 4.84 -35.00
C TYR A 58 16.23 4.83 -33.50
N THR A 59 15.50 5.82 -32.99
CA THR A 59 15.06 5.87 -31.58
C THR A 59 14.20 4.65 -31.25
N GLU A 60 13.29 4.26 -32.13
CA GLU A 60 12.45 3.08 -31.93
C GLU A 60 13.25 1.79 -32.01
N CYS A 61 14.23 1.69 -32.93
CA CYS A 61 15.16 0.56 -32.95
C CYS A 61 15.92 0.42 -31.63
N LEU A 62 16.42 1.53 -31.07
CA LEU A 62 17.07 1.52 -29.75
C LEU A 62 16.12 0.98 -28.67
N ARG A 63 14.87 1.44 -28.63
CA ARG A 63 13.86 0.94 -27.66
C ARG A 63 13.66 -0.57 -27.79
N LEU A 64 13.39 -1.06 -28.99
CA LEU A 64 13.08 -2.47 -29.25
C LEU A 64 14.27 -3.40 -28.96
N THR A 65 15.49 -2.95 -29.22
CA THR A 65 16.72 -3.75 -29.05
C THR A 65 17.28 -3.73 -27.63
N ARG A 66 16.78 -2.83 -26.77
CA ARG A 66 17.26 -2.65 -25.39
C ARG A 66 17.24 -3.95 -24.59
N GLN A 67 16.19 -4.75 -24.70
CA GLN A 67 16.06 -6.00 -23.96
C GLN A 67 17.11 -7.05 -24.36
N ASP A 68 17.41 -7.14 -25.65
CA ASP A 68 18.38 -8.11 -26.19
C ASP A 68 19.83 -7.71 -25.88
N ILE A 69 20.14 -6.42 -25.99
CA ILE A 69 21.50 -5.89 -25.78
C ILE A 69 21.82 -5.71 -24.28
N ASN A 70 20.79 -5.53 -23.45
CA ASN A 70 20.88 -5.31 -22.02
C ASN A 70 21.90 -4.23 -21.58
N PRO A 71 21.76 -2.97 -22.06
CA PRO A 71 22.74 -1.91 -21.82
C PRO A 71 22.92 -1.56 -20.33
N PHE A 72 21.87 -1.78 -19.54
CA PHE A 72 21.82 -1.49 -18.11
C PHE A 72 22.24 -2.67 -17.23
N GLY A 73 22.73 -3.77 -17.81
CA GLY A 73 23.21 -4.92 -17.05
C GLY A 73 22.14 -5.53 -16.14
N HIS A 74 22.54 -5.93 -14.93
CA HIS A 74 21.64 -6.56 -13.96
C HIS A 74 20.77 -5.55 -13.18
N TYR A 75 21.09 -4.25 -13.25
CA TYR A 75 20.43 -3.21 -12.46
C TYR A 75 18.95 -3.04 -12.81
N SER A 76 18.57 -3.19 -14.09
CA SER A 76 17.17 -3.14 -14.52
C SER A 76 16.33 -4.26 -13.86
N LYS A 77 16.84 -5.50 -13.87
CA LYS A 77 16.18 -6.68 -13.27
C LYS A 77 16.17 -6.62 -11.74
N ASN A 78 17.24 -6.11 -11.14
CA ASN A 78 17.30 -5.90 -9.69
C ASN A 78 16.24 -4.88 -9.25
N MET A 79 16.11 -3.77 -9.98
CA MET A 79 15.08 -2.76 -9.71
C MET A 79 13.66 -3.36 -9.80
N VAL A 80 13.38 -4.20 -10.80
CA VAL A 80 12.11 -4.96 -10.88
C VAL A 80 11.90 -5.80 -9.62
N THR A 81 12.92 -6.54 -9.19
CA THR A 81 12.81 -7.47 -8.06
C THR A 81 12.56 -6.73 -6.74
N GLU A 82 13.33 -5.67 -6.47
CA GLU A 82 13.20 -4.87 -5.25
C GLU A 82 11.86 -4.15 -5.19
N LEU A 83 11.46 -3.48 -6.28
CA LEU A 83 10.18 -2.78 -6.32
C LEU A 83 9.00 -3.74 -6.25
N SER A 84 9.05 -4.88 -6.94
CA SER A 84 7.92 -5.83 -6.97
C SER A 84 7.54 -6.31 -5.58
N LYS A 85 8.52 -6.61 -4.72
CA LYS A 85 8.26 -7.10 -3.38
C LYS A 85 7.66 -6.01 -2.47
N SER A 86 8.26 -4.83 -2.43
CA SER A 86 7.78 -3.70 -1.62
C SER A 86 6.42 -3.19 -2.07
N LEU A 87 6.19 -3.12 -3.39
CA LEU A 87 4.91 -2.69 -3.94
C LEU A 87 3.83 -3.74 -3.76
N TRP A 88 4.16 -5.04 -3.82
CA TRP A 88 3.19 -6.10 -3.55
C TRP A 88 2.65 -6.01 -2.13
N ALA A 89 3.52 -5.90 -1.11
CA ALA A 89 3.08 -5.77 0.28
C ALA A 89 2.19 -4.53 0.48
N SER A 90 2.54 -3.42 -0.16
CA SER A 90 1.78 -2.16 -0.12
C SER A 90 0.40 -2.29 -0.77
N ARG A 91 0.32 -2.96 -1.94
CA ARG A 91 -0.94 -3.23 -2.65
C ARG A 91 -1.85 -4.15 -1.84
N MET A 92 -1.30 -5.24 -1.30
CA MET A 92 -2.08 -6.18 -0.48
C MET A 92 -2.59 -5.52 0.79
N LEU A 93 -1.79 -4.67 1.44
CA LEU A 93 -2.23 -3.91 2.60
C LEU A 93 -3.38 -2.95 2.22
N ASN A 94 -3.27 -2.23 1.10
CA ASN A 94 -4.33 -1.34 0.63
C ASN A 94 -5.65 -2.08 0.36
N GLN A 95 -5.57 -3.25 -0.28
CA GLN A 95 -6.74 -4.12 -0.51
C GLN A 95 -7.35 -4.63 0.79
N ALA A 96 -6.52 -5.08 1.74
CA ALA A 96 -6.98 -5.52 3.05
C ALA A 96 -7.69 -4.39 3.81
N LEU A 97 -7.14 -3.17 3.80
CA LEU A 97 -7.78 -2.00 4.41
C LEU A 97 -9.15 -1.67 3.79
N SER A 98 -9.25 -1.77 2.47
CA SER A 98 -10.52 -1.54 1.75
C SER A 98 -11.56 -2.59 2.15
N LEU A 99 -11.17 -3.87 2.18
CA LEU A 99 -12.04 -4.96 2.64
C LEU A 99 -12.47 -4.79 4.10
N GLY A 100 -11.56 -4.41 4.99
CA GLY A 100 -11.90 -4.14 6.39
C GLY A 100 -12.91 -3.00 6.54
N THR A 101 -12.78 -1.96 5.72
CA THR A 101 -13.74 -0.84 5.68
C THR A 101 -15.12 -1.32 5.24
N GLU A 102 -15.18 -2.15 4.19
CA GLU A 102 -16.42 -2.74 3.69
C GLU A 102 -17.09 -3.64 4.73
N VAL A 103 -16.32 -4.50 5.41
CA VAL A 103 -16.84 -5.38 6.47
C VAL A 103 -17.43 -4.56 7.61
N ILE A 104 -16.69 -3.56 8.12
CA ILE A 104 -17.18 -2.71 9.20
C ILE A 104 -18.46 -1.97 8.78
N ASN A 105 -18.45 -1.33 7.60
CA ASN A 105 -19.61 -0.60 7.09
C ASN A 105 -20.83 -1.54 6.94
N THR A 106 -20.63 -2.75 6.42
CA THR A 106 -21.71 -3.74 6.28
C THR A 106 -22.26 -4.18 7.63
N THR A 107 -21.39 -4.42 8.62
CA THR A 107 -21.81 -4.84 9.97
C THR A 107 -22.49 -3.71 10.76
N GLU A 108 -22.09 -2.45 10.54
CA GLU A 108 -22.73 -1.28 11.16
C GLU A 108 -24.19 -1.12 10.70
N HIS A 109 -24.48 -1.49 9.45
CA HIS A 109 -25.82 -1.42 8.87
C HIS A 109 -26.63 -2.72 9.05
N ALA A 110 -26.17 -3.65 9.89
CA ALA A 110 -26.90 -4.90 10.15
C ALA A 110 -28.25 -4.61 10.82
N ALA A 111 -29.34 -5.03 10.16
CA ALA A 111 -30.69 -4.80 10.65
C ALA A 111 -31.02 -5.68 11.87
N LEU A 112 -31.61 -5.07 12.90
CA LEU A 112 -32.15 -5.82 14.04
C LEU A 112 -33.42 -6.56 13.63
N THR A 113 -33.53 -7.82 14.05
CA THR A 113 -34.75 -8.61 13.85
C THR A 113 -35.89 -8.08 14.72
N LYS A 114 -37.15 -8.37 14.35
CA LYS A 114 -38.33 -7.99 15.15
C LYS A 114 -38.28 -8.60 16.55
N GLU A 115 -37.76 -9.81 16.65
CA GLU A 115 -37.56 -10.55 17.89
C GLU A 115 -36.53 -9.84 18.77
N CYS A 116 -35.40 -9.41 18.19
CA CYS A 116 -34.40 -8.62 18.89
C CYS A 116 -34.98 -7.27 19.36
N SER A 117 -35.70 -6.54 18.51
CA SER A 117 -36.34 -5.28 18.91
C SER A 117 -37.29 -5.48 20.09
N ARG A 118 -38.10 -6.55 20.08
CA ARG A 118 -38.98 -6.89 21.20
C ARG A 118 -38.20 -7.22 22.48
N ALA A 119 -37.13 -8.00 22.36
CA ALA A 119 -36.28 -8.36 23.50
C ALA A 119 -35.58 -7.14 24.11
N LEU A 120 -35.07 -6.22 23.29
CA LEU A 120 -34.47 -4.96 23.73
C LEU A 120 -35.48 -4.07 24.45
N VAL A 121 -36.69 -3.92 23.91
CA VAL A 121 -37.74 -3.13 24.57
C VAL A 121 -38.15 -3.76 25.90
N ARG A 122 -38.29 -5.09 25.95
CA ARG A 122 -38.61 -5.81 27.20
C ARG A 122 -37.52 -5.66 28.25
N MET A 123 -36.27 -5.67 27.82
CA MET A 123 -35.13 -5.47 28.69
C MET A 123 -35.09 -4.04 29.23
N GLN A 124 -35.15 -3.04 28.35
CA GLN A 124 -34.85 -1.66 28.72
C GLN A 124 -36.05 -0.87 29.26
N TYR A 125 -37.26 -1.11 28.75
CA TYR A 125 -38.42 -0.22 28.98
C TYR A 125 -39.58 -0.85 29.77
N CYS A 126 -39.74 -2.17 29.78
CA CYS A 126 -40.82 -2.80 30.55
C CYS A 126 -40.81 -2.49 32.06
N PRO A 127 -39.67 -2.36 32.77
CA PRO A 127 -39.66 -1.93 34.16
C PRO A 127 -40.36 -0.57 34.35
N HIS A 128 -40.10 0.38 33.45
CA HIS A 128 -40.71 1.70 33.49
C HIS A 128 -42.23 1.63 33.31
N CYS A 129 -42.71 0.77 32.40
CA CYS A 129 -44.15 0.53 32.22
C CYS A 129 -44.82 -0.08 33.46
N GLN A 130 -44.07 -0.77 34.32
CA GLN A 130 -44.52 -1.31 35.60
C GLN A 130 -44.29 -0.35 36.78
N GLY A 131 -43.82 0.88 36.53
CA GLY A 131 -43.51 1.87 37.57
C GLY A 131 -42.12 1.71 38.23
N LEU A 132 -41.31 0.77 37.77
CA LEU A 132 -39.96 0.47 38.28
C LEU A 132 -38.90 1.28 37.53
N THR A 133 -38.94 2.61 37.64
CA THR A 133 -38.10 3.52 36.83
C THR A 133 -36.63 3.59 37.26
N LEU A 134 -36.30 3.10 38.45
CA LEU A 134 -34.93 3.09 39.00
C LEU A 134 -34.24 1.72 38.85
N ILE A 135 -34.96 0.68 38.42
CA ILE A 135 -34.41 -0.66 38.28
C ILE A 135 -33.88 -0.83 36.85
N ARG A 136 -32.57 -1.10 36.71
CA ARG A 136 -31.97 -1.46 35.42
C ARG A 136 -31.86 -2.98 35.23
N PRO A 137 -31.68 -3.45 33.99
CA PRO A 137 -31.44 -4.86 33.68
C PRO A 137 -30.27 -5.48 34.44
N CYS A 138 -30.41 -6.76 34.77
CA CYS A 138 -29.28 -7.57 35.22
C CYS A 138 -28.25 -7.73 34.10
N VAL A 139 -26.96 -7.78 34.45
CA VAL A 139 -25.86 -7.96 33.48
C VAL A 139 -26.03 -9.23 32.65
N GLY A 140 -26.34 -10.37 33.29
CA GLY A 140 -26.56 -11.63 32.58
C GLY A 140 -27.76 -11.59 31.62
N TYR A 141 -28.82 -10.87 31.99
CA TYR A 141 -29.98 -10.70 31.13
C TYR A 141 -29.63 -9.83 29.90
N CYS A 142 -28.89 -8.73 30.13
CA CYS A 142 -28.35 -7.92 29.05
C CYS A 142 -27.50 -8.74 28.09
N LEU A 143 -26.55 -9.53 28.60
CA LEU A 143 -25.69 -10.36 27.78
C LEU A 143 -26.49 -11.35 26.94
N ASN A 144 -27.51 -11.99 27.49
CA ASN A 144 -28.35 -12.94 26.75
C ASN A 144 -29.12 -12.25 25.62
N VAL A 145 -29.73 -11.09 25.88
CA VAL A 145 -30.44 -10.31 24.85
C VAL A 145 -29.48 -9.84 23.77
N MET A 146 -28.35 -9.24 24.15
CA MET A 146 -27.38 -8.68 23.21
C MET A 146 -26.70 -9.76 22.36
N ARG A 147 -26.34 -10.91 22.94
CA ARG A 147 -25.78 -12.05 22.17
C ARG A 147 -26.81 -12.63 21.19
N GLY A 148 -28.08 -12.71 21.58
CA GLY A 148 -29.15 -13.13 20.67
C GLY A 148 -29.34 -12.15 19.51
N CYS A 149 -29.32 -10.85 19.80
CA CYS A 149 -29.42 -9.79 18.79
C CYS A 149 -28.23 -9.75 17.82
N LEU A 150 -27.02 -10.00 18.31
CA LEU A 150 -25.77 -9.85 17.55
C LEU A 150 -25.22 -11.21 17.07
N ALA A 151 -26.02 -12.27 17.11
CA ALA A 151 -25.59 -13.62 16.78
C ALA A 151 -24.95 -13.69 15.37
N SER A 152 -25.61 -13.14 14.35
CA SER A 152 -25.09 -13.13 12.98
C SER A 152 -23.79 -12.34 12.81
N VAL A 153 -23.63 -11.24 13.55
CA VAL A 153 -22.41 -10.44 13.55
C VAL A 153 -21.27 -11.16 14.27
N SER A 154 -21.58 -11.90 15.33
CA SER A 154 -20.58 -12.64 16.12
C SER A 154 -19.95 -13.81 15.36
N GLU A 155 -20.63 -14.34 14.33
CA GLU A 155 -20.08 -15.38 13.45
C GLU A 155 -18.81 -14.93 12.72
N LEU A 156 -18.61 -13.62 12.52
CA LEU A 156 -17.44 -13.05 11.88
C LEU A 156 -16.18 -13.08 12.75
N ASP A 157 -16.26 -13.43 14.04
CA ASP A 157 -15.12 -13.32 14.96
C ASP A 157 -13.89 -14.12 14.50
N MET A 158 -14.10 -15.35 14.00
CA MET A 158 -13.00 -16.17 13.52
C MET A 158 -12.30 -15.52 12.32
N GLN A 159 -13.06 -15.08 11.31
CA GLN A 159 -12.52 -14.46 10.10
C GLN A 159 -11.90 -13.10 10.41
N TRP A 160 -12.48 -12.33 11.33
CA TRP A 160 -11.93 -11.07 11.78
C TRP A 160 -10.59 -11.24 12.48
N ARG A 161 -10.44 -12.23 13.36
CA ARG A 161 -9.14 -12.53 13.99
C ARG A 161 -8.07 -12.89 12.97
N GLU A 162 -8.44 -13.66 11.96
CA GLU A 162 -7.52 -14.01 10.87
C GLU A 162 -7.15 -12.77 10.06
N TYR A 163 -8.13 -11.95 9.68
CA TYR A 163 -7.92 -10.66 9.01
C TYR A 163 -6.94 -9.74 9.77
N ILE A 164 -7.10 -9.61 11.09
CA ILE A 164 -6.19 -8.80 11.92
C ILE A 164 -4.77 -9.38 11.91
N SER A 165 -4.64 -10.72 11.89
CA SER A 165 -3.34 -11.40 11.81
C SER A 165 -2.70 -11.19 10.44
N THR A 166 -3.47 -11.23 9.35
CA THR A 166 -3.02 -10.89 8.00
C THR A 166 -2.59 -9.42 7.89
N LEU A 167 -3.35 -8.49 8.47
CA LEU A 167 -2.94 -7.08 8.54
C LEU A 167 -1.61 -6.91 9.29
N GLU A 168 -1.42 -7.61 10.40
CA GLU A 168 -0.16 -7.59 11.14
C GLU A 168 1.00 -8.09 10.28
N TYR A 169 0.81 -9.20 9.58
CA TYR A 169 1.80 -9.72 8.66
C TYR A 169 2.17 -8.71 7.56
N LEU A 170 1.18 -8.18 6.84
CA LEU A 170 1.39 -7.22 5.74
C LEU A 170 2.05 -5.92 6.21
N THR A 171 1.65 -5.41 7.38
CA THR A 171 2.26 -4.21 7.98
C THR A 171 3.72 -4.46 8.42
N ASN A 172 4.07 -5.68 8.85
CA ASN A 172 5.46 -6.02 9.15
C ASN A 172 6.30 -6.17 7.88
N GLU A 173 5.78 -6.83 6.85
CA GLU A 173 6.44 -6.97 5.54
C GLU A 173 6.79 -5.60 4.94
N MET A 174 5.82 -4.68 4.91
CA MET A 174 6.00 -3.31 4.41
C MET A 174 6.96 -2.46 5.25
N GLY A 175 7.49 -2.99 6.37
CA GLY A 175 8.34 -2.28 7.31
C GLY A 175 9.69 -2.89 7.60
N ALA A 176 9.95 -4.08 7.07
CA ALA A 176 11.15 -4.86 7.32
C ALA A 176 11.93 -5.04 6.01
N SER A 177 11.88 -6.24 5.42
CA SER A 177 12.58 -6.59 4.19
C SER A 177 12.04 -5.92 2.93
N HIS A 178 10.81 -5.40 2.98
CA HIS A 178 10.10 -4.85 1.82
C HIS A 178 9.60 -3.43 2.11
N ASP A 179 10.44 -2.62 2.76
CA ASP A 179 10.10 -1.25 3.09
C ASP A 179 9.91 -0.40 1.83
N LEU A 180 8.71 0.15 1.68
CA LEU A 180 8.32 0.94 0.52
C LEU A 180 9.09 2.26 0.43
N GLU A 181 9.34 2.93 1.56
CA GLU A 181 10.06 4.22 1.58
C GLU A 181 11.51 4.00 1.10
N ILE A 182 12.14 2.91 1.55
CA ILE A 182 13.50 2.52 1.12
C ILE A 182 13.52 2.16 -0.36
N ALA A 183 12.57 1.34 -0.83
CA ALA A 183 12.53 0.92 -2.23
C ALA A 183 12.32 2.10 -3.20
N LEU A 184 11.40 3.03 -2.86
CA LEU A 184 11.12 4.21 -3.68
C LEU A 184 12.28 5.21 -3.69
N THR A 185 12.92 5.44 -2.54
CA THR A 185 14.11 6.32 -2.48
C THR A 185 15.33 5.70 -3.15
N GLY A 186 15.42 4.37 -3.17
CA GLY A 186 16.47 3.61 -3.87
C GLY A 186 16.38 3.62 -5.40
N ILE A 187 15.26 4.08 -5.99
CA ILE A 187 15.08 4.18 -7.45
C ILE A 187 16.17 5.03 -8.08
N TRP A 188 16.48 6.20 -7.48
CA TRP A 188 17.48 7.12 -8.01
C TRP A 188 18.87 6.48 -8.08
N ASN A 189 19.30 5.82 -7.00
CA ASN A 189 20.57 5.09 -6.96
C ASN A 189 20.61 3.98 -8.02
N SER A 190 19.52 3.20 -8.14
CA SER A 190 19.43 2.10 -9.11
C SER A 190 19.54 2.60 -10.56
N ILE A 191 18.94 3.74 -10.88
CA ILE A 191 19.04 4.38 -12.19
C ILE A 191 20.46 4.87 -12.46
N ASN A 192 21.11 5.51 -11.47
CA ASN A 192 22.48 6.00 -11.64
C ASN A 192 23.48 4.87 -11.90
N GLU A 193 23.40 3.78 -11.14
CA GLU A 193 24.24 2.60 -11.34
C GLU A 193 24.01 1.95 -12.71
N ALA A 194 22.74 1.86 -13.14
CA ALA A 194 22.40 1.39 -14.48
C ALA A 194 23.02 2.28 -15.58
N ILE A 195 22.94 3.60 -15.44
CA ILE A 195 23.52 4.55 -16.39
C ILE A 195 25.04 4.43 -16.41
N LEU A 196 25.68 4.37 -15.23
CA LEU A 196 27.13 4.19 -15.11
C LEU A 196 27.60 2.91 -15.79
N HIS A 197 26.87 1.80 -15.58
CA HIS A 197 27.15 0.54 -16.27
C HIS A 197 27.07 0.70 -17.80
N ALA A 198 26.04 1.37 -18.31
CA ALA A 198 25.90 1.61 -19.74
C ALA A 198 27.05 2.48 -20.30
N GLN A 199 27.51 3.49 -19.55
CA GLN A 199 28.64 4.33 -19.93
C GLN A 199 29.96 3.55 -20.00
N LEU A 200 30.23 2.73 -18.98
CA LEU A 200 31.46 1.91 -18.92
C LEU A 200 31.53 0.90 -20.08
N ASN A 201 30.38 0.39 -20.53
CA ASN A 201 30.28 -0.54 -21.65
C ASN A 201 30.00 0.14 -22.99
N GLY A 202 30.08 1.48 -23.05
CA GLY A 202 29.71 2.29 -24.21
C GLY A 202 30.28 1.81 -25.55
N PRO A 203 31.59 1.56 -25.69
CA PRO A 203 32.17 1.11 -26.95
C PRO A 203 31.59 -0.22 -27.49
N GLN A 204 31.36 -1.19 -26.59
CA GLN A 204 30.75 -2.47 -26.96
C GLN A 204 29.27 -2.29 -27.34
N LEU A 205 28.55 -1.45 -26.60
CA LEU A 205 27.16 -1.13 -26.87
C LEU A 205 27.00 -0.43 -28.22
N SER A 206 27.85 0.57 -28.53
CA SER A 206 27.87 1.25 -29.83
C SER A 206 28.08 0.27 -30.98
N ALA A 207 29.09 -0.60 -30.90
CA ALA A 207 29.36 -1.58 -31.95
C ALA A 207 28.19 -2.57 -32.15
N THR A 208 27.49 -2.93 -31.07
CA THR A 208 26.33 -3.83 -31.13
C THR A 208 25.12 -3.10 -31.73
N VAL A 209 24.86 -1.87 -31.31
CA VAL A 209 23.78 -1.03 -31.84
C VAL A 209 24.01 -0.75 -33.32
N ASP A 210 25.22 -0.39 -33.74
CA ASP A 210 25.54 -0.14 -35.14
C ASP A 210 25.26 -1.36 -36.04
N LYS A 211 25.43 -2.57 -35.49
CA LYS A 211 25.14 -3.82 -36.19
C LYS A 211 23.64 -4.10 -36.31
N VAL A 212 22.84 -3.72 -35.32
CA VAL A 212 21.40 -4.05 -35.26
C VAL A 212 20.53 -2.94 -35.84
N CYS A 213 20.81 -1.69 -35.48
CA CYS A 213 20.08 -0.50 -35.92
C CYS A 213 20.70 0.19 -37.14
N GLY A 214 21.90 -0.23 -37.56
CA GLY A 214 22.67 0.44 -38.60
C GLY A 214 23.44 1.65 -38.07
N GLN A 215 24.19 2.32 -38.96
CA GLN A 215 24.87 3.55 -38.58
C GLN A 215 23.91 4.74 -38.55
N PRO A 216 23.99 5.62 -37.54
CA PRO A 216 23.19 6.82 -37.49
C PRO A 216 23.54 7.74 -38.66
N LYS A 217 22.53 8.32 -39.32
CA LYS A 217 22.74 9.33 -40.36
C LYS A 217 23.34 10.58 -39.71
N GLN A 218 24.65 10.78 -39.85
CA GLN A 218 25.29 12.02 -39.45
C GLN A 218 24.80 13.14 -40.38
N GLN A 219 23.99 14.07 -39.87
CA GLN A 219 23.97 15.41 -40.47
C GLN A 219 25.18 16.15 -39.94
N GLU A 220 26.07 16.56 -40.84
CA GLU A 220 27.24 17.40 -40.54
C GLU A 220 26.79 18.76 -39.98
N GLY A 221 26.54 18.81 -38.67
CA GLY A 221 26.51 20.03 -37.89
C GLY A 221 27.92 20.31 -37.38
N ASN A 222 28.50 21.44 -37.78
CA ASN A 222 29.84 21.87 -37.43
C ASN A 222 30.17 21.63 -35.94
N LEU A 223 31.18 20.79 -35.71
CA LEU A 223 31.75 20.51 -34.39
C LEU A 223 32.43 21.77 -33.84
N SER A 224 31.75 22.46 -32.94
CA SER A 224 32.42 23.28 -31.91
C SER A 224 32.92 22.32 -30.82
N SER A 225 34.24 22.15 -30.72
CA SER A 225 34.90 21.41 -29.64
C SER A 225 34.49 21.98 -28.28
N GLY A 226 33.57 21.29 -27.61
CA GLY A 226 33.05 21.64 -26.29
C GLY A 226 33.69 20.76 -25.23
N GLN A 227 34.42 21.42 -24.32
CA GLN A 227 35.15 20.90 -23.17
C GLN A 227 34.57 19.63 -22.52
N ILE A 228 35.46 18.67 -22.24
CA ILE A 228 35.28 17.64 -21.21
C ILE A 228 35.01 18.38 -19.89
N VAL A 229 33.75 18.41 -19.47
CA VAL A 229 33.37 18.90 -18.15
C VAL A 229 33.75 17.80 -17.15
N PRO A 230 34.59 18.07 -16.13
CA PRO A 230 34.82 17.11 -15.07
C PRO A 230 33.49 16.82 -14.38
N LEU A 231 33.20 15.52 -14.16
CA LEU A 231 32.12 15.06 -13.30
C LEU A 231 32.35 15.66 -11.91
N LYS A 232 31.72 16.81 -11.65
CA LYS A 232 31.63 17.37 -10.32
C LYS A 232 30.57 16.56 -9.61
N GLU A 233 31.02 15.67 -8.73
CA GLU A 233 30.17 14.99 -7.76
C GLU A 233 29.24 16.03 -7.13
N ALA A 234 27.95 15.95 -7.46
CA ALA A 234 26.92 16.63 -6.71
C ALA A 234 26.77 15.85 -5.40
N ALA A 235 27.64 16.17 -4.45
CA ALA A 235 27.46 15.89 -3.05
C ALA A 235 26.27 16.73 -2.52
N GLU A 236 25.07 16.39 -2.98
CA GLU A 236 23.80 16.82 -2.42
C GLU A 236 22.87 15.60 -2.31
N ALA A 237 23.40 14.51 -1.76
CA ALA A 237 22.59 13.58 -0.98
C ALA A 237 22.32 14.20 0.41
N HIS A 238 21.84 15.44 0.44
CA HIS A 238 21.45 16.12 1.66
C HIS A 238 19.92 16.15 1.73
N THR A 239 19.42 15.23 2.57
CA THR A 239 18.21 15.43 3.37
C THR A 239 16.91 15.69 2.61
N LEU A 240 16.45 14.68 1.86
CA LEU A 240 15.01 14.47 1.63
C LEU A 240 14.45 13.52 2.70
N VAL A 241 14.88 13.70 3.95
CA VAL A 241 14.18 13.19 5.14
C VAL A 241 13.37 14.36 5.70
N LEU A 242 12.41 14.85 4.92
CA LEU A 242 11.51 15.92 5.35
C LEU A 242 10.21 15.30 5.88
N ALA A 243 10.11 15.29 7.21
CA ALA A 243 8.96 15.78 7.97
C ALA A 243 7.55 15.26 7.63
N HIS A 244 7.39 14.05 7.09
CA HIS A 244 6.16 13.30 7.27
C HIS A 244 6.31 12.45 8.53
N ALA A 245 5.27 12.35 9.36
CA ALA A 245 5.18 11.25 10.31
C ALA A 245 5.39 9.97 9.48
N SER A 246 6.60 9.37 9.56
CA SER A 246 7.04 8.32 8.64
C SER A 246 5.95 7.26 8.53
N LEU A 247 5.73 6.73 7.33
CA LEU A 247 4.78 5.64 7.08
C LEU A 247 4.93 4.54 8.15
N LYS A 248 6.17 4.32 8.62
CA LYS A 248 6.52 3.48 9.76
C LYS A 248 5.74 3.79 11.04
N ASN A 249 5.66 5.04 11.46
CA ASN A 249 4.94 5.46 12.67
C ASN A 249 3.44 5.26 12.51
N LYS A 250 2.86 5.73 11.39
CA LYS A 250 1.43 5.55 11.09
C LYS A 250 1.04 4.08 11.04
N ARG A 251 1.84 3.25 10.37
CA ARG A 251 1.66 1.80 10.27
C ARG A 251 1.69 1.13 11.63
N ARG A 252 2.67 1.47 12.47
CA ARG A 252 2.82 0.93 13.83
C ARG A 252 1.65 1.33 14.74
N GLU A 253 1.23 2.58 14.69
CA GLU A 253 0.07 3.07 15.44
C GLU A 253 -1.21 2.38 15.00
N PHE A 254 -1.42 2.30 13.67
CA PHE A 254 -2.57 1.62 13.08
C PHE A 254 -2.64 0.15 13.51
N ILE A 255 -1.57 -0.63 13.36
CA ILE A 255 -1.63 -2.05 13.72
C ILE A 255 -1.83 -2.26 15.22
N ASN A 256 -1.27 -1.38 16.07
CA ASN A 256 -1.52 -1.42 17.51
C ASN A 256 -2.98 -1.16 17.85
N TYR A 257 -3.66 -0.28 17.11
CA TYR A 257 -5.09 -0.05 17.25
C TYR A 257 -5.88 -1.30 16.81
N MET A 258 -5.58 -1.84 15.63
CA MET A 258 -6.26 -3.01 15.08
C MET A 258 -6.09 -4.26 15.98
N LYS A 259 -4.92 -4.44 16.59
CA LYS A 259 -4.71 -5.54 17.56
C LYS A 259 -5.65 -5.47 18.75
N ARG A 260 -6.01 -4.28 19.22
CA ARG A 260 -6.96 -4.09 20.33
C ARG A 260 -8.40 -4.41 19.91
N SER A 261 -8.72 -4.30 18.63
CA SER A 261 -10.03 -4.68 18.08
C SER A 261 -10.09 -6.15 17.63
N ARG A 262 -9.05 -6.97 17.87
CA ARG A 262 -9.00 -8.38 17.46
C ARG A 262 -10.19 -9.22 17.93
N THR A 263 -10.72 -8.93 19.12
CA THR A 263 -11.86 -9.65 19.70
C THR A 263 -13.16 -8.86 19.61
N PHE A 264 -13.22 -7.85 18.72
CA PHE A 264 -14.35 -6.93 18.65
C PHE A 264 -15.70 -7.66 18.49
N PHE A 265 -15.83 -8.51 17.47
CA PHE A 265 -17.08 -9.23 17.21
C PHE A 265 -17.44 -10.26 18.27
N ALA A 266 -16.46 -10.89 18.93
CA ALA A 266 -16.73 -11.75 20.09
C ALA A 266 -17.12 -11.00 21.38
N SER A 267 -16.73 -9.73 21.52
CA SER A 267 -16.88 -8.98 22.79
C SER A 267 -17.88 -7.82 22.73
N ILE A 268 -18.59 -7.66 21.61
CA ILE A 268 -19.47 -6.52 21.39
C ILE A 268 -20.65 -6.49 22.38
N ALA A 269 -21.21 -7.66 22.70
CA ALA A 269 -22.30 -7.78 23.67
C ALA A 269 -21.85 -7.38 25.08
N GLU A 270 -20.66 -7.84 25.48
CA GLU A 270 -20.04 -7.50 26.75
C GLU A 270 -19.79 -6.00 26.85
N ARG A 271 -19.22 -5.37 25.81
CA ARG A 271 -18.96 -3.92 25.78
C ARG A 271 -20.24 -3.10 25.89
N LEU A 272 -21.32 -3.52 25.24
CA LEU A 272 -22.61 -2.82 25.33
C LEU A 272 -23.24 -2.98 26.72
N CYS A 273 -23.08 -4.15 27.35
CA CYS A 273 -23.55 -4.41 28.71
C CYS A 273 -22.56 -3.98 29.81
N ASP A 274 -21.43 -3.32 29.48
CA ASP A 274 -20.45 -2.82 30.46
C ASP A 274 -20.78 -1.40 30.97
N GLY A 275 -21.68 -0.68 30.29
CA GLY A 275 -22.03 0.71 30.59
C GLY A 275 -23.35 0.90 31.37
N ASP A 276 -23.98 2.06 31.17
CA ASP A 276 -25.20 2.48 31.90
C ASP A 276 -26.45 1.62 31.66
N LEU A 277 -26.38 0.69 30.71
CA LEU A 277 -27.49 -0.20 30.35
C LEU A 277 -27.83 -1.24 31.42
N VAL A 278 -26.98 -1.42 32.44
CA VAL A 278 -27.14 -2.46 33.47
C VAL A 278 -26.94 -1.92 34.89
N MET A 279 -27.51 -2.62 35.88
CA MET A 279 -27.17 -2.39 37.30
C MET A 279 -25.93 -3.21 37.69
N ARG A 280 -24.95 -2.58 38.34
CA ARG A 280 -23.78 -3.26 38.96
C ARG A 280 -23.75 -3.18 40.48
N ASP A 281 -24.20 -2.05 41.02
CA ASP A 281 -23.98 -1.71 42.43
C ASP A 281 -25.23 -1.87 43.33
N SER A 282 -26.36 -2.29 42.76
CA SER A 282 -27.58 -2.60 43.52
C SER A 282 -27.68 -4.10 43.83
N SER A 283 -28.29 -4.43 44.97
CA SER A 283 -28.60 -5.81 45.35
C SER A 283 -29.69 -6.45 44.49
N THR A 284 -30.39 -5.67 43.66
CA THR A 284 -31.49 -6.14 42.82
C THR A 284 -31.46 -5.54 41.42
N CYS A 285 -31.96 -6.28 40.43
CA CYS A 285 -31.97 -5.93 39.02
C CYS A 285 -33.16 -6.58 38.28
N TRP A 286 -33.47 -6.09 37.07
CA TRP A 286 -34.56 -6.61 36.24
C TRP A 286 -34.13 -7.82 35.40
N ASN A 287 -34.90 -8.92 35.44
CA ASN A 287 -34.64 -10.13 34.65
C ASN A 287 -35.52 -10.31 33.40
N GLY A 288 -36.42 -9.36 33.11
CA GLY A 288 -37.41 -9.47 32.03
C GLY A 288 -38.83 -9.76 32.50
N GLU A 289 -39.04 -10.09 33.77
CA GLU A 289 -40.35 -10.38 34.37
C GLU A 289 -40.55 -9.69 35.72
N ASP A 290 -39.55 -9.72 36.58
CA ASP A 290 -39.59 -9.13 37.92
C ASP A 290 -38.20 -8.63 38.37
N VAL A 291 -38.16 -8.02 39.55
CA VAL A 291 -36.97 -7.59 40.26
C VAL A 291 -36.39 -8.77 41.03
N VAL A 292 -35.15 -9.16 40.71
CA VAL A 292 -34.45 -10.28 41.33
C VAL A 292 -33.11 -9.84 41.90
N GLU A 293 -32.56 -10.62 42.83
CA GLU A 293 -31.22 -10.34 43.37
C GLU A 293 -30.12 -10.52 42.32
N ARG A 294 -30.22 -11.58 41.51
CA ARG A 294 -29.28 -11.91 40.44
C ARG A 294 -29.96 -12.67 39.29
N PHE A 295 -29.42 -12.51 38.10
CA PHE A 295 -29.74 -13.32 36.92
C PHE A 295 -28.52 -14.15 36.56
N VAL A 296 -28.66 -15.48 36.63
CA VAL A 296 -27.61 -16.45 36.27
C VAL A 296 -27.77 -16.85 34.81
#